data_AF-Q97BS7-F1
#
_entry.id   AF-Q97BS7-F1
#
_cell.length_a   1.000
_cell.length_b   1.000
_cell.length_c   1.000
_cell.angle_alpha   90.00
_cell.angle_beta   90.00
_cell.angle_gamma   90.00
#
_symmetry.space_group_name_H-M   'P 1'
#
loop_
_entity.id
_entity.type
_entity.pdbx_description
1 polymer ?
#
loop_
_entity_poly.entity_id
_entity_poly.type
_entity_poly.pdbx_seq_one_letter_code
_entity_poly.pdbx_strand_id
1 'polypeptide(L)' 'MNRSVLAVYSIAGIQFVIAIILWILAVTNPTGNQRIWSVVFAIDLILSGIIAFIIMRPEMEVN' A
#
# COMPACT_ATOMS: atom_id res chain seq x y z
N MET A 1 6.31 -10.44 -18.90
CA MET A 1 5.41 -10.01 -17.82
C MET A 1 4.33 -9.08 -18.39
N ASN A 2 3.05 -9.35 -18.12
CA ASN A 2 1.93 -8.52 -18.59
C ASN A 2 2.09 -7.06 -18.13
N ARG A 3 1.80 -6.08 -19.01
CA ARG A 3 1.89 -4.64 -18.67
C ARG A 3 0.98 -4.28 -17.49
N SER A 4 -0.18 -4.93 -17.38
CA SER A 4 -1.12 -4.76 -16.27
C SER A 4 -0.51 -5.19 -14.93
N VAL A 5 0.15 -6.35 -14.91
CA VAL A 5 0.86 -6.86 -13.72
C VAL A 5 1.98 -5.90 -13.29
N LEU A 6 2.76 -5.39 -14.25
CA LEU A 6 3.82 -4.41 -13.97
C LEU A 6 3.26 -3.11 -13.35
N ALA A 7 2.12 -2.63 -13.86
CA ALA A 7 1.46 -1.45 -13.33
C ALA A 7 0.98 -1.67 -11.89
N VAL A 8 0.39 -2.83 -11.59
CA VAL A 8 -0.05 -3.16 -10.22
C VAL A 8 1.12 -3.22 -9.25
N TYR A 9 2.24 -3.84 -9.61
CA TYR A 9 3.43 -3.83 -8.77
C TYR A 9 3.98 -2.43 -8.53
N SER A 10 3.97 -1.59 -9.56
CA SER A 10 4.43 -0.21 -9.45
C SER A 10 3.54 0.60 -8.49
N ILE A 11 2.22 0.42 -8.59
CA ILE A 11 1.25 1.06 -7.68
C ILE A 11 1.44 0.54 -6.25
N ALA A 12 1.52 -0.77 -6.04
CA ALA A 12 1.71 -1.36 -4.72
C ALA A 12 3.02 -0.88 -4.06
N GLY A 13 4.10 -0.76 -4.84
CA GLY A 13 5.36 -0.19 -4.37
C GLY A 13 5.23 1.25 -3.90
N ILE A 14 4.55 2.10 -4.68
CA ILE A 14 4.28 3.50 -4.31
C ILE A 14 3.41 3.57 -3.05
N GLN A 15 2.36 2.75 -2.96
CA GLN A 15 1.48 2.68 -1.79
C GLN A 15 2.25 2.32 -0.52
N PHE A 16 3.21 1.39 -0.62
CA PHE A 16 4.05 1.01 0.50
C PHE A 16 4.94 2.16 0.99
N VAL A 17 5.54 2.92 0.07
CA VAL A 17 6.31 4.13 0.40
C VAL A 17 5.43 5.16 1.13
N ILE A 18 4.22 5.41 0.63
CA ILE A 18 3.27 6.33 1.26
C ILE A 18 2.87 5.82 2.66
N ALA A 19 2.61 4.53 2.82
CA ALA A 19 2.28 3.94 4.12
C ALA A 19 3.39 4.14 5.16
N ILE A 20 4.66 3.99 4.76
CA ILE A 20 5.81 4.28 5.64
C ILE A 20 5.85 5.75 6.05
N ILE A 21 5.61 6.67 5.10
CA ILE A 21 5.59 8.11 5.39
C ILE A 21 4.47 8.43 6.39
N LEU A 22 3.27 7.88 6.18
CA LEU A 22 2.15 8.05 7.09
C LEU A 22 2.44 7.46 8.48
N TRP A 23 3.14 6.32 8.55
CA TRP A 23 3.57 5.75 9.82
C TRP A 23 4.54 6.68 10.57
N ILE A 24 5.52 7.26 9.88
CA ILE A 24 6.44 8.25 10.46
C ILE A 24 5.67 9.47 10.98
N LEU A 25 4.72 9.99 10.20
CA LEU A 25 3.84 11.08 10.61
C LEU A 25 3.00 10.71 11.83
N ALA A 26 2.48 9.49 11.92
CA ALA A 26 1.72 9.03 13.07
C ALA A 26 2.54 8.99 14.37
N VAL A 27 3.81 8.61 14.27
CA VAL A 27 4.73 8.53 15.43
C VAL A 27 5.20 9.91 15.88
N THR A 28 5.43 10.83 14.94
CA THR A 28 6.00 12.15 15.22
C THR A 28 4.97 13.21 15.62
N ASN A 29 3.69 12.96 15.37
CA ASN A 29 2.65 13.96 15.57
C ASN A 29 1.90 13.74 16.90
N PRO A 30 1.91 14.70 17.85
CA PRO A 30 1.35 14.52 19.18
C PRO A 30 -0.19 14.64 19.24
N THR A 31 -0.84 15.04 18.14
CA THR A 31 -2.29 15.26 18.10
C THR A 31 -3.06 13.99 17.73
N GLY A 32 -4.02 13.60 18.56
CA GLY A 32 -4.69 12.31 18.49
C GLY A 32 -5.38 12.01 17.15
N ASN A 33 -6.12 12.98 16.57
CA ASN A 33 -6.85 12.74 15.32
C ASN A 33 -5.93 12.50 14.13
N GLN A 34 -4.91 13.34 13.93
CA GLN A 34 -4.00 13.18 12.78
C GLN A 34 -3.22 11.86 12.89
N ARG A 35 -2.80 11.48 14.10
CA ARG A 35 -2.17 10.19 14.35
C ARG A 35 -3.08 9.01 13.98
N ILE A 36 -4.33 9.03 14.43
CA ILE A 36 -5.30 7.95 14.15
C ILE A 36 -5.52 7.83 12.64
N TRP A 37 -5.78 8.94 11.95
CA TRP A 37 -6.01 8.93 10.50
C TRP A 37 -4.79 8.43 9.74
N SER A 38 -3.57 8.87 10.09
CA SER A 38 -2.34 8.38 9.45
C SER A 38 -2.16 6.87 9.61
N VAL A 39 -2.50 6.31 10.77
CA VAL A 39 -2.46 4.85 10.98
C VAL A 39 -3.52 4.14 10.14
N VAL A 40 -4.76 4.64 10.12
CA VAL A 40 -5.85 4.06 9.32
C VAL A 40 -5.50 4.05 7.84
N PHE A 41 -4.98 5.17 7.31
CA PHE A 41 -4.55 5.25 5.90
C PHE A 41 -3.36 4.34 5.59
N ALA A 42 -2.39 4.22 6.50
CA ALA A 42 -1.26 3.30 6.30
C ALA A 42 -1.74 1.84 6.20
N ILE A 43 -2.69 1.44 7.05
CA ILE A 43 -3.27 0.09 7.02
C ILE A 43 -4.05 -0.14 5.73
N ASP A 44 -4.88 0.82 5.32
CA ASP A 44 -5.67 0.74 4.07
C ASP A 44 -4.76 0.55 2.84
N LEU A 45 -3.67 1.31 2.74
CA LEU A 45 -2.71 1.19 1.66
C LEU A 45 -2.04 -0.19 1.63
N ILE A 46 -1.64 -0.72 2.78
CA ILE A 46 -1.04 -2.07 2.88
C ILE A 46 -2.05 -3.13 2.44
N LEU A 47 -3.28 -3.08 2.95
CA LEU A 47 -4.32 -4.05 2.62
C LEU A 47 -4.69 -4.00 1.13
N SER A 48 -4.82 -2.80 0.57
CA SER A 48 -5.11 -2.63 -0.87
C SER A 48 -4.01 -3.24 -1.75
N GLY A 49 -2.73 -3.08 -1.37
CA GLY A 49 -1.61 -3.71 -2.07
C GLY A 49 -1.63 -5.24 -1.98
N ILE A 50 -1.95 -5.80 -0.80
CA ILE A 50 -2.09 -7.24 -0.61
C ILE A 50 -3.23 -7.80 -1.47
N ILE A 51 -4.39 -7.13 -1.49
CA ILE A 51 -5.54 -7.54 -2.31
C ILE A 51 -5.17 -7.51 -3.79
N ALA A 52 -4.53 -6.44 -4.25
CA ALA A 52 -4.10 -6.32 -5.64
C ALA A 52 -3.12 -7.44 -6.05
N PHE A 53 -2.20 -7.80 -5.15
CA PHE A 53 -1.28 -8.93 -5.36
C PHE A 53 -2.03 -10.26 -5.47
N ILE A 54 -3.00 -10.54 -4.59
CA ILE A 54 -3.80 -11.77 -4.63
C ILE A 54 -4.59 -11.87 -5.94
N ILE A 55 -5.23 -10.78 -6.36
CA ILE A 55 -6.04 -10.74 -7.58
C ILE A 55 -5.17 -10.96 -8.82
N MET A 56 -3.97 -10.37 -8.87
CA MET A 56 -3.07 -10.48 -10.02
C MET A 56 -2.24 -11.75 -10.05
N ARG A 57 -2.18 -12.53 -8.94
CA ARG A 57 -1.41 -13.77 -8.84
C ARG A 57 -1.62 -14.75 -10.00
N PRO A 58 -2.85 -15.02 -10.46
CA PRO A 58 -3.06 -15.94 -11.59
C PRO A 58 -2.40 -15.44 -12.88
N GLU A 59 -2.36 -14.13 -13.14
CA GLU A 59 -1.70 -13.58 -14.35
C GLU A 59 -0.17 -13.70 -14.31
N MET A 60 0.40 -13.90 -13.12
CA MET A 60 1.83 -14.09 -12.92
C MET A 60 2.28 -15.53 -13.08
N GLU A 61 1.42 -16.49 -12.71
CA GLU A 61 1.71 -17.92 -12.81
C GLU A 61 1.51 -18.47 -14.25
N VAL A 62 0.81 -17.72 -15.11
CA VAL A 62 0.48 -18.12 -16.49
C VAL A 62 1.54 -17.66 -17.52
N ASN A 63 2.55 -16.89 -17.12
CA ASN A 63 3.70 -16.49 -17.95
C ASN A 63 5.01 -17.12 -17.47
#